data_AF-A0A1G1EZS8-F1
#
_entry.id   AF-A0A1G1EZS8-F1
#
_cell.length_a   1.000
_cell.length_b   1.000
_cell.length_c   1.000
_cell.angle_alpha   90.00
_cell.angle_beta   90.00
_cell.angle_gamma   90.00
#
_symmetry.space_group_name_H-M   'P 1'
#
loop_
_entity.id
_entity.type
_entity.pdbx_description
1 polymer ?
#
loop_
_entity_poly.entity_id
_entity_poly.type
_entity_poly.pdbx_seq_one_letter_code
_entity_poly.pdbx_strand_id
1 'polypeptide(L)'
;MIRSISVLIFVASLTTATAWSLPHLSEEPALETQIGWNILPSGMLVVAYDLNHNGKPDFFALRVVVKNFFSNETIHQARENFPASLVFYVDYEKDNYFYVTTKQPLFYAIDLNEDGIWDLLYKDVMEDGVNGNERFYDSPSGMFSESMVSAK
;
A
#
# COMPACT_ATOMS: atom_id res chain seq x y z
N MET A 1 -14.88 -6.93 70.19
CA MET A 1 -15.53 -6.47 68.94
C MET A 1 -14.58 -5.46 68.29
N ILE A 2 -13.68 -5.92 67.43
CA ILE A 2 -12.66 -5.06 66.78
C ILE A 2 -13.00 -5.04 65.28
N ARG A 3 -13.26 -3.85 64.75
CA ARG A 3 -13.58 -3.61 63.33
C ARG A 3 -12.28 -3.47 62.55
N SER A 4 -11.97 -4.44 61.70
CA SER A 4 -10.90 -4.31 60.70
C SER A 4 -11.39 -3.46 59.54
N ILE A 5 -10.68 -2.37 59.24
CA ILE A 5 -10.90 -1.54 58.04
C ILE A 5 -9.88 -2.00 57.01
N SER A 6 -10.36 -2.64 55.93
CA SER A 6 -9.55 -2.95 54.75
C SER A 6 -9.50 -1.72 53.85
N VAL A 7 -8.31 -1.14 53.66
CA VAL A 7 -8.07 -0.09 52.67
C VAL A 7 -7.68 -0.75 51.35
N LEU A 8 -8.58 -0.70 50.37
CA LEU A 8 -8.29 -1.14 49.00
C LEU A 8 -7.63 0.02 48.25
N ILE A 9 -6.32 -0.06 48.02
CA ILE A 9 -5.59 0.93 47.21
C ILE A 9 -5.78 0.56 45.75
N PHE A 10 -6.57 1.35 45.02
CA PHE A 10 -6.72 1.23 43.57
C PHE A 10 -5.57 1.97 42.90
N VAL A 11 -4.53 1.24 42.50
CA VAL A 11 -3.43 1.81 41.73
C VAL A 11 -3.90 1.93 40.28
N ALA A 12 -4.25 3.16 39.86
CA ALA A 12 -4.47 3.47 38.47
C ALA A 12 -3.11 3.44 37.74
N SER A 13 -2.80 2.34 37.08
CA SER A 13 -1.67 2.25 36.16
C SER A 13 -1.95 3.14 34.95
N LEU A 14 -1.30 4.31 34.91
CA LEU A 14 -1.16 5.13 33.71
C LEU A 14 -0.42 4.30 32.66
N THR A 15 -1.17 3.66 31.76
CA THR A 15 -0.60 3.13 30.53
C THR A 15 -0.15 4.32 29.71
N THR A 16 1.17 4.50 29.61
CA THR A 16 1.74 5.39 28.59
C THR A 16 1.24 4.88 27.25
N ALA A 17 0.39 5.67 26.57
CA ALA A 17 0.06 5.42 25.18
C ALA A 17 1.40 5.33 24.44
N THR A 18 1.75 4.14 23.97
CA THR A 18 2.82 3.98 23.01
C THR A 18 2.43 4.86 21.83
N ALA A 19 3.13 5.99 21.69
CA ALA A 19 3.07 6.76 20.46
C ALA A 19 3.46 5.77 19.36
N TRP A 20 2.48 5.36 18.56
CA TRP A 20 2.75 4.58 17.38
C TRP A 20 3.66 5.47 16.54
N SER A 21 4.96 5.16 16.50
CA SER A 21 5.82 5.75 15.48
C SER A 21 5.16 5.39 14.16
N LEU A 22 4.89 6.40 13.34
CA LEU A 22 4.28 6.20 12.03
C LEU A 22 5.02 5.07 11.31
N PRO A 23 4.30 4.14 10.68
CA PRO A 23 4.93 3.09 9.90
C PRO A 23 5.83 3.76 8.87
N HIS A 24 7.12 3.43 8.91
CA HIS A 24 8.03 3.87 7.88
C HIS A 24 7.66 3.15 6.59
N LEU A 25 7.54 3.89 5.49
CA LEU A 25 7.30 3.30 4.19
C LEU A 25 8.46 2.37 3.83
N SER A 26 8.18 1.08 3.63
CA SER A 26 9.18 0.12 3.16
C SER A 26 9.34 0.21 1.64
N GLU A 27 10.51 -0.18 1.14
CA GLU A 27 10.71 -0.36 -0.30
C GLU A 27 9.67 -1.32 -0.89
N GLU A 28 9.26 -1.05 -2.14
CA GLU A 28 8.36 -1.96 -2.84
C GLU A 28 9.03 -3.33 -3.01
N PRO A 29 8.35 -4.43 -2.63
CA PRO A 29 8.85 -5.77 -2.87
C PRO A 29 9.06 -6.06 -4.36
N ALA A 30 9.85 -7.10 -4.65
CA ALA A 30 10.00 -7.55 -6.02
C ALA A 30 8.64 -7.95 -6.62
N LEU A 31 8.38 -7.56 -7.87
CA LEU A 31 7.05 -7.70 -8.51
C LEU A 31 6.53 -9.14 -8.50
N GLU A 32 7.41 -10.14 -8.54
CA GLU A 32 7.08 -11.56 -8.47
C GLU A 32 6.45 -11.99 -7.13
N THR A 33 6.59 -11.19 -6.07
CA THR A 33 6.01 -11.44 -4.75
C THR A 33 4.60 -10.88 -4.59
N GLN A 34 4.07 -10.19 -5.61
CA GLN A 34 2.71 -9.66 -5.59
C GLN A 34 1.68 -10.78 -5.36
N ILE A 35 0.64 -10.47 -4.60
CA ILE A 35 -0.48 -11.38 -4.34
C ILE A 35 -1.72 -11.05 -5.18
N GLY A 36 -1.72 -9.89 -5.82
CA GLY A 36 -2.75 -9.51 -6.78
C GLY A 36 -2.52 -8.13 -7.37
N TRP A 37 -3.27 -7.82 -8.42
CA TRP A 37 -3.34 -6.48 -8.98
C TRP A 37 -4.77 -6.20 -9.47
N ASN A 38 -5.13 -4.92 -9.58
CA ASN A 38 -6.44 -4.50 -10.06
C ASN A 38 -6.36 -3.12 -10.75
N ILE A 39 -7.38 -2.76 -11.53
CA ILE A 39 -7.57 -1.41 -12.05
C ILE A 39 -8.60 -0.68 -11.18
N LEU A 40 -8.19 0.46 -10.63
CA LEU A 40 -9.08 1.32 -9.85
C LEU A 40 -9.97 2.16 -10.77
N PRO A 41 -11.14 2.63 -10.30
CA PRO A 41 -11.99 3.56 -11.06
C PRO A 41 -11.29 4.86 -11.48
N SER A 42 -10.20 5.23 -10.80
CA SER A 42 -9.33 6.35 -11.18
C SER A 42 -8.50 6.11 -12.44
N GLY A 43 -8.50 4.89 -12.98
CA GLY A 43 -7.66 4.48 -14.11
C GLY A 43 -6.24 4.08 -13.72
N MET A 44 -5.91 4.05 -12.43
CA MET A 44 -4.62 3.56 -11.95
C MET A 44 -4.63 2.04 -11.78
N LEU A 45 -3.48 1.43 -11.99
CA LEU A 45 -3.25 0.02 -11.66
C LEU A 45 -2.65 -0.06 -10.27
N VAL A 46 -3.26 -0.88 -9.41
CA VAL A 46 -2.74 -1.19 -8.08
C VAL A 46 -2.13 -2.58 -8.07
N VAL A 47 -0.94 -2.72 -7.51
CA VAL A 47 -0.29 -4.00 -7.20
C VAL A 47 -0.30 -4.16 -5.69
N ALA A 48 -0.75 -5.31 -5.21
CA ALA A 48 -0.92 -5.60 -3.79
C ALA A 48 0.09 -6.63 -3.31
N TYR A 49 0.60 -6.42 -2.10
CA TYR A 49 1.61 -7.25 -1.44
C TYR A 49 1.18 -7.54 0.00
N ASP A 50 1.58 -8.71 0.50
CA ASP A 50 1.38 -9.17 1.87
C ASP A 50 2.75 -9.24 2.57
N LEU A 51 3.14 -8.13 3.21
CA LEU A 51 4.45 -7.97 3.84
C LEU A 51 4.56 -8.75 5.14
N ASN A 52 3.46 -8.92 5.88
CA ASN A 52 3.45 -9.65 7.14
C ASN A 52 3.14 -11.15 7.00
N HIS A 53 2.83 -11.61 5.79
CA HIS A 53 2.58 -13.01 5.40
C HIS A 53 1.36 -13.66 6.07
N ASN A 54 0.29 -12.89 6.32
CA ASN A 54 -0.94 -13.41 6.93
C ASN A 54 -2.04 -13.77 5.91
N GLY A 55 -1.77 -13.62 4.62
CA GLY A 55 -2.69 -13.90 3.52
C GLY A 55 -3.55 -12.71 3.10
N LYS A 56 -3.36 -11.52 3.66
CA LYS A 56 -4.04 -10.30 3.28
C LYS A 56 -3.06 -9.23 2.79
N PRO A 57 -3.47 -8.39 1.83
CA PRO A 57 -2.61 -7.30 1.39
C PRO A 57 -2.56 -6.18 2.44
N ASP A 58 -1.36 -5.78 2.83
CA ASP A 58 -1.09 -4.68 3.77
C ASP A 58 -0.28 -3.54 3.12
N PHE A 59 0.25 -3.76 1.90
CA PHE A 59 1.00 -2.79 1.12
C PHE A 59 0.58 -2.77 -0.34
N PHE A 60 0.47 -1.57 -0.91
CA PHE A 60 -0.01 -1.38 -2.27
C PHE A 60 0.85 -0.37 -3.03
N ALA A 61 1.20 -0.70 -4.27
CA ALA A 61 1.92 0.17 -5.18
C ALA A 61 1.01 0.58 -6.35
N LEU A 62 0.75 1.87 -6.49
CA LEU A 62 -0.22 2.41 -7.44
C LEU A 62 0.52 3.10 -8.58
N ARG A 63 0.20 2.69 -9.81
CA ARG A 63 0.86 3.13 -11.04
C ARG A 63 -0.13 3.72 -12.02
N VAL A 64 0.35 4.69 -12.79
CA VAL A 64 -0.42 5.25 -13.89
C VAL A 64 -0.43 4.26 -15.05
N VAL A 65 -1.63 3.94 -15.56
CA VAL A 65 -1.77 3.20 -16.83
C VAL A 65 -1.52 4.19 -17.97
N VAL A 66 -0.47 3.93 -18.75
CA VAL A 66 -0.07 4.80 -19.89
C VAL A 66 -0.65 4.30 -21.21
N LYS A 67 -0.98 3.01 -21.31
CA LYS A 67 -1.58 2.41 -22.50
C LYS A 67 -2.37 1.16 -22.13
N ASN A 68 -3.48 0.91 -22.82
CA ASN A 68 -4.20 -0.36 -22.77
C ASN A 68 -4.66 -0.77 -24.18
N PHE A 69 -4.76 -2.08 -24.45
CA PHE A 69 -5.13 -2.60 -25.77
C PHE A 69 -5.44 -4.10 -25.73
N PHE A 70 -6.25 -4.55 -26.69
CA PHE A 70 -6.39 -5.98 -27.02
C PHE A 70 -5.28 -6.42 -27.96
N SER A 71 -4.75 -7.63 -27.75
CA SER A 71 -3.80 -8.28 -28.66
C SER A 71 -3.78 -9.79 -28.44
N ASN A 72 -3.46 -10.55 -29.49
CA ASN A 72 -3.18 -11.99 -29.40
C ASN A 72 -1.71 -12.29 -29.06
N GLU A 73 -0.90 -11.27 -28.79
CA GLU A 73 0.46 -11.42 -28.30
C GLU A 73 0.49 -12.14 -26.95
N THR A 74 1.59 -12.86 -26.69
CA THR A 74 1.92 -13.38 -25.36
C THR A 74 2.39 -12.24 -24.46
N ILE A 75 2.32 -12.44 -23.13
CA ILE A 75 2.88 -11.48 -22.17
C ILE A 75 4.38 -11.23 -22.36
N HIS A 76 5.14 -12.21 -22.86
CA HIS A 76 6.56 -12.03 -23.16
C HIS A 76 6.76 -11.02 -24.30
N GLN A 77 6.05 -11.20 -25.40
CA GLN A 77 6.10 -10.29 -26.56
C GLN A 77 5.63 -8.88 -26.19
N ALA A 78 4.53 -8.78 -25.43
CA ALA A 78 4.04 -7.50 -24.96
C ALA A 78 5.10 -6.78 -24.10
N ARG A 79 5.83 -7.48 -23.22
CA ARG A 79 6.91 -6.89 -22.41
C ARG A 79 8.10 -6.43 -23.24
N GLU A 80 8.47 -7.15 -24.30
CA GLU A 80 9.54 -6.73 -25.22
C GLU A 80 9.20 -5.42 -25.93
N ASN A 81 7.91 -5.19 -26.23
CA ASN A 81 7.43 -3.94 -26.84
C ASN A 81 7.44 -2.74 -25.88
N PHE A 82 7.50 -2.97 -24.56
CA PHE A 82 7.48 -1.91 -23.54
C PHE A 82 8.57 -2.12 -22.45
N PRO A 83 9.87 -2.08 -22.82
CA PRO A 83 10.97 -2.46 -21.92
C PRO A 83 11.19 -1.51 -20.72
N ALA A 84 10.63 -0.30 -20.79
CA ALA A 84 10.71 0.70 -19.72
C ALA A 84 9.43 0.75 -18.86
N SER A 85 8.52 -0.21 -19.02
CA SER A 85 7.21 -0.25 -18.37
C SER A 85 6.96 -1.59 -17.71
N LEU A 86 6.01 -1.63 -16.78
CA LEU A 86 5.42 -2.90 -16.36
C LEU A 86 4.20 -3.19 -17.23
N VAL A 87 4.01 -4.48 -17.52
CA VAL A 87 2.91 -4.97 -18.35
C VAL A 87 2.13 -6.03 -17.58
N PHE A 88 0.84 -5.77 -17.43
CA PHE A 88 -0.16 -6.64 -16.82
C PHE A 88 -1.18 -7.04 -17.88
N TYR A 89 -1.89 -8.14 -17.67
CA TYR A 89 -2.85 -8.62 -18.67
C TYR A 89 -4.00 -9.39 -18.03
N VAL A 90 -5.17 -9.29 -18.66
CA VAL A 90 -6.30 -10.20 -18.45
C VAL A 90 -6.38 -11.14 -19.64
N ASP A 91 -6.41 -12.44 -19.37
CA ASP A 91 -6.59 -13.48 -20.37
C ASP A 91 -8.09 -13.60 -20.72
N TYR A 92 -8.43 -13.35 -21.98
CA TYR A 92 -9.76 -13.54 -22.53
C TYR A 92 -9.76 -14.64 -23.60
N GLU A 93 -9.21 -15.83 -23.30
CA GLU A 93 -9.19 -17.09 -24.08
C GLU A 93 -8.57 -17.01 -25.50
N LYS A 94 -9.05 -16.08 -26.34
CA LYS A 94 -8.63 -15.83 -27.72
C LYS A 94 -7.69 -14.63 -27.82
N ASP A 95 -7.93 -13.60 -27.01
CA ASP A 95 -7.16 -12.37 -26.98
C ASP A 95 -6.82 -12.02 -25.54
N ASN A 96 -5.72 -11.30 -25.34
CA ASN A 96 -5.35 -10.72 -24.06
C ASN A 96 -5.67 -9.23 -24.06
N TYR A 97 -6.13 -8.72 -22.92
CA TYR A 97 -6.21 -7.28 -22.70
C TYR A 97 -5.03 -6.83 -21.85
N PHE A 98 -4.16 -6.02 -22.42
CA PHE A 98 -2.93 -5.56 -21.77
C PHE A 98 -3.11 -4.19 -21.13
N TYR A 99 -2.47 -4.02 -19.97
CA TYR A 99 -2.27 -2.74 -19.30
C TYR A 99 -0.77 -2.47 -19.18
N VAL A 100 -0.32 -1.37 -19.78
CA VAL A 100 1.05 -0.89 -19.69
C VAL A 100 1.08 0.26 -18.70
N THR A 101 1.96 0.20 -17.71
CA THR A 101 2.06 1.20 -16.65
C THR A 101 3.41 1.90 -16.64
N THR A 102 3.51 2.98 -15.87
CA THR A 102 4.81 3.49 -15.41
C THR A 102 5.59 2.39 -14.69
N LYS A 103 6.92 2.47 -14.75
CA LYS A 103 7.80 1.53 -14.03
C LYS A 103 7.69 1.73 -12.52
N GLN A 104 7.88 2.99 -12.11
CA GLN A 104 7.78 3.38 -10.71
C GLN A 104 6.34 3.73 -10.32
N PRO A 105 5.92 3.40 -9.09
CA PRO A 105 4.66 3.86 -8.52
C PRO A 105 4.60 5.38 -8.39
N LEU A 106 3.40 5.94 -8.55
CA LEU A 106 3.11 7.32 -8.21
C LEU A 106 2.68 7.44 -6.74
N PHE A 107 2.02 6.40 -6.22
CA PHE A 107 1.62 6.33 -4.82
C PHE A 107 1.93 4.97 -4.22
N TYR A 108 2.16 4.99 -2.90
CA TYR A 108 2.20 3.81 -2.05
C TYR A 108 1.09 3.91 -1.02
N ALA A 109 0.27 2.87 -0.89
CA ALA A 109 -0.76 2.79 0.14
C ALA A 109 -0.43 1.70 1.15
N ILE A 110 -0.84 1.91 2.40
CA ILE A 110 -0.68 0.96 3.50
C ILE A 110 -2.04 0.76 4.15
N ASP A 111 -2.40 -0.50 4.41
CA ASP A 111 -3.58 -0.91 5.16
C ASP A 111 -3.09 -1.66 6.42
N LEU A 112 -2.92 -0.94 7.53
CA LEU A 112 -2.26 -1.47 8.73
C LEU A 112 -3.17 -2.41 9.51
N ASN A 113 -4.47 -2.11 9.52
CA ASN A 113 -5.46 -2.90 10.23
C ASN A 113 -6.13 -3.95 9.33
N GLU A 114 -5.80 -3.95 8.03
CA GLU A 114 -6.24 -4.88 6.99
C GLU A 114 -7.77 -4.98 6.89
N ASP A 115 -8.44 -3.82 7.00
CA ASP A 115 -9.89 -3.69 6.90
C ASP A 115 -10.37 -3.39 5.47
N GLY A 116 -9.43 -3.22 4.53
CA GLY A 116 -9.69 -2.92 3.13
C GLY A 116 -9.78 -1.44 2.82
N ILE A 117 -9.59 -0.55 3.80
CA ILE A 117 -9.50 0.89 3.65
C ILE A 117 -8.06 1.32 3.96
N TRP A 118 -7.41 1.99 3.01
CA TRP A 118 -6.04 2.42 3.22
C TRP A 118 -5.91 3.44 4.35
N ASP A 119 -4.97 3.20 5.23
CA ASP A 119 -4.65 4.03 6.38
C ASP A 119 -3.71 5.17 6.03
N LEU A 120 -2.76 4.90 5.15
CA LEU A 120 -1.74 5.87 4.73
C LEU A 120 -1.60 5.80 3.21
N LEU A 121 -1.57 6.97 2.58
CA LEU A 121 -1.20 7.14 1.19
C LEU A 121 -0.01 8.09 1.11
N TYR A 122 1.08 7.61 0.53
CA TYR A 122 2.28 8.39 0.25
C TYR A 122 2.40 8.63 -1.25
N LYS A 123 2.77 9.86 -1.63
CA LYS A 123 3.11 10.20 -3.02
C LYS A 123 4.61 10.12 -3.20
N ASP A 124 5.04 9.36 -4.19
CA ASP A 124 6.39 9.44 -4.72
C ASP A 124 6.49 10.70 -5.59
N VAL A 125 7.16 11.73 -5.10
CA VAL A 125 7.19 13.03 -5.77
C VAL A 125 8.22 13.09 -6.90
N MET A 126 9.22 12.21 -6.86
CA MET A 126 10.26 12.11 -7.87
C MET A 126 10.03 10.93 -8.83
N GLU A 127 9.08 10.04 -8.51
CA GLU A 127 8.79 8.80 -9.24
C GLU A 127 10.04 7.95 -9.41
N ASP A 128 10.83 7.83 -8.34
CA ASP A 128 12.12 7.16 -8.33
C ASP A 128 12.18 5.93 -7.41
N GLY A 129 11.03 5.51 -6.87
CA GLY A 129 10.94 4.43 -5.91
C GLY A 129 11.03 4.95 -4.48
N VAL A 130 10.71 4.10 -3.51
CA VAL A 130 10.85 4.46 -2.09
C VAL A 130 12.32 4.74 -1.75
N ASN A 131 12.64 5.98 -1.41
CA ASN A 131 13.99 6.37 -0.98
C ASN A 131 13.97 7.42 0.14
N GLY A 132 12.81 7.68 0.74
CA GLY A 132 12.63 8.60 1.85
C GLY A 132 12.31 10.03 1.43
N ASN A 133 12.10 10.29 0.13
CA ASN A 133 11.60 11.57 -0.37
C ASN A 133 10.05 11.62 -0.43
N GLU A 134 9.41 10.46 -0.27
CA GLU A 134 7.97 10.29 -0.39
C GLU A 134 7.22 11.13 0.64
N ARG A 135 6.12 11.73 0.22
CA ARG A 135 5.34 12.64 1.04
C ARG A 135 4.02 12.03 1.42
N PHE A 136 3.62 12.20 2.67
CA PHE A 136 2.25 11.94 3.07
C PHE A 136 1.30 12.72 2.15
N TYR A 137 0.32 12.01 1.59
CA TYR A 137 -0.67 12.56 0.69
C TYR A 137 -2.04 12.58 1.35
N ASP A 138 -2.47 11.45 1.90
CA ASP A 138 -3.79 11.33 2.53
C ASP A 138 -3.88 10.12 3.49
N SER A 139 -4.93 10.08 4.30
CA SER A 139 -5.36 8.93 5.10
C SER A 139 -6.82 8.62 4.79
N PRO A 140 -7.11 7.77 3.79
CA PRO A 140 -8.49 7.43 3.42
C PRO A 140 -9.34 6.87 4.57
N SER A 141 -8.74 6.12 5.50
CA SER A 141 -9.42 5.63 6.71
C SER A 141 -9.67 6.74 7.76
N GLY A 142 -8.98 7.88 7.65
CA GLY A 142 -9.02 8.97 8.61
C GLY A 142 -8.24 8.68 9.91
N MET A 143 -7.48 7.58 9.97
CA MET A 143 -6.69 7.20 11.14
C MET A 143 -5.51 8.16 11.39
N PHE A 144 -5.03 8.83 10.34
CA PHE A 144 -3.87 9.73 10.40
C PHE A 144 -4.20 11.11 9.82
N SER A 145 -3.53 12.14 10.34
CA SER A 145 -3.54 13.48 9.78
C SER A 145 -2.12 13.94 9.44
N GLU A 146 -1.99 14.89 8.51
CA GLU A 146 -0.68 15.44 8.12
C GLU A 146 0.11 15.97 9.33
N SER A 147 -0.57 16.56 10.33
CA SER A 147 0.05 17.03 11.56
C SER A 147 0.61 15.91 12.44
N MET A 148 -0.01 14.72 12.43
CA MET A 148 0.50 13.54 13.12
C MET A 148 1.70 12.95 12.37
N VAL A 149 1.70 13.06 11.03
CA VAL A 149 2.74 12.48 10.16
C VAL A 149 3.99 13.36 10.06
N SER A 150 3.80 14.69 10.09
CA SER A 150 4.86 15.69 9.93
C SER A 150 5.48 16.18 11.25
N ALA A 151 4.97 15.73 12.40
CA ALA A 151 5.55 16.05 13.70
C ALA A 151 6.85 15.25 13.93
N LYS A 152 7.95 15.73 13.34
CA LYS A 152 9.33 15.43 13.72
C LYS A 152 9.97 16.65 14.36
#